data_AF-A0A9W8CLB4-F1
#
_entry.id   AF-A0A9W8CLB4-F1
#
_cell.length_a   1.000
_cell.length_b   1.000
_cell.length_c   1.000
_cell.angle_alpha   90.00
_cell.angle_beta   90.00
_cell.angle_gamma   90.00
#
_symmetry.space_group_name_H-M   'P 1'
#
loop_
_entity.id
_entity.type
_entity.pdbx_description
1 polymer ?
#
loop_
_entity_poly.entity_id
_entity_poly.type
_entity_poly.pdbx_seq_one_letter_code
_entity_poly.pdbx_strand_id
1 'polypeptide(L)'
;MAELASNINLFNGSGNFNRWKQEVIDLLEAKGVAHAVSKDLRVGDAKALSPEDQKANGLAKVIIRACLAPSIQQLAYDRTAYEIWKELHDIYGVANTAMVVNKLLQLIDLKMPSGESDAIAHTNAFKFLTREMPINNLSQKQLETLIYIASLNERFEQVVTKYGNLDPTTYTSEQVYDDAQKLSMLLTAKDKREASLMGAAVNNISSDAAEAT
;
A
#
# COMPACT_ATOMS: atom_id res chain seq x y z
N MET A 1 -0.13 -33.12 6.40
CA MET A 1 -0.37 -31.78 7.00
C MET A 1 0.69 -30.78 6.56
N ALA A 2 1.98 -31.17 6.52
CA ALA A 2 3.06 -30.33 6.00
C ALA A 2 3.01 -30.07 4.49
N GLU A 3 2.57 -31.03 3.66
CA GLU A 3 2.68 -30.95 2.18
C GLU A 3 1.74 -29.96 1.46
N LEU A 4 0.59 -29.63 2.04
CA LEU A 4 -0.34 -28.66 1.43
C LEU A 4 0.01 -27.21 1.83
N ALA A 5 0.55 -27.02 3.04
CA ALA A 5 1.02 -25.73 3.50
C ALA A 5 2.42 -25.37 2.98
N SER A 6 3.23 -26.36 2.56
CA SER A 6 4.61 -26.15 2.12
C SER A 6 4.76 -25.43 0.77
N ASN A 7 3.67 -25.24 0.02
CA ASN A 7 3.70 -24.58 -1.29
C ASN A 7 3.09 -23.17 -1.29
N ILE A 8 2.51 -22.70 -0.17
CA ILE A 8 2.05 -21.31 -0.09
C ILE A 8 3.19 -20.44 0.40
N ASN A 9 3.56 -19.45 -0.40
CA ASN A 9 4.50 -18.44 0.03
C ASN A 9 3.91 -17.67 1.22
N LEU A 10 4.70 -17.56 2.29
CA LEU A 10 4.32 -16.78 3.47
C LEU A 10 4.05 -15.33 3.05
N PHE A 11 2.84 -14.84 3.33
CA PHE A 11 2.51 -13.46 3.05
C PHE A 11 3.18 -12.55 4.08
N ASN A 12 3.89 -11.55 3.61
CA ASN A 12 4.63 -10.60 4.44
C ASN A 12 4.08 -9.16 4.34
N GLY A 13 2.91 -8.98 3.72
CA GLY A 13 2.33 -7.67 3.44
C GLY A 13 2.66 -7.11 2.06
N SER A 14 3.48 -7.80 1.25
CA SER A 14 3.86 -7.39 -0.10
C SER A 14 3.46 -8.43 -1.16
N GLY A 15 3.25 -7.99 -2.40
CA GLY A 15 2.86 -8.85 -3.52
C GLY A 15 1.35 -8.88 -3.81
N ASN A 16 0.90 -9.88 -4.56
CA ASN A 16 -0.49 -10.00 -4.99
C ASN A 16 -1.33 -10.64 -3.87
N PHE A 17 -1.88 -9.79 -2.99
CA PHE A 17 -2.75 -10.22 -1.89
C PHE A 17 -3.96 -11.01 -2.37
N ASN A 18 -4.57 -10.66 -3.52
CA ASN A 18 -5.73 -11.38 -4.05
C ASN A 18 -5.39 -12.82 -4.44
N ARG A 19 -4.21 -13.04 -5.02
CA ARG A 19 -3.72 -14.38 -5.33
C ARG A 19 -3.48 -15.18 -4.04
N TRP A 20 -2.74 -14.61 -3.08
CA TRP A 20 -2.50 -15.26 -1.79
C TRP A 20 -3.82 -15.58 -1.07
N LYS A 21 -4.77 -14.64 -1.07
CA LYS A 21 -6.10 -14.80 -0.48
C LYS A 21 -6.83 -16.02 -1.06
N GLN A 22 -6.81 -16.20 -2.39
CA GLN A 22 -7.41 -17.38 -3.02
C GLN A 22 -6.71 -18.67 -2.61
N GLU A 23 -5.37 -18.70 -2.64
CA GLU A 23 -4.59 -19.87 -2.22
C GLU A 23 -4.89 -20.29 -0.76
N VAL A 24 -5.12 -19.32 0.14
CA VAL A 24 -5.51 -19.61 1.53
C VAL A 24 -6.98 -20.02 1.65
N ILE A 25 -7.89 -19.47 0.86
CA ILE A 25 -9.30 -19.95 0.81
C ILE A 25 -9.33 -21.41 0.37
N ASP A 26 -8.62 -21.78 -0.69
CA ASP A 26 -8.57 -23.15 -1.20
C ASP A 26 -8.08 -24.13 -0.10
N LEU A 27 -7.11 -23.73 0.72
CA LEU A 27 -6.67 -24.52 1.87
C LEU A 27 -7.76 -24.66 2.94
N LEU A 28 -8.47 -23.59 3.26
CA LEU A 28 -9.55 -23.62 4.25
C LEU A 28 -10.71 -24.50 3.77
N GLU A 29 -11.03 -24.47 2.47
CA GLU A 29 -12.03 -25.33 1.83
C GLU A 29 -11.60 -26.79 1.85
N ALA A 30 -10.35 -27.09 1.48
CA ALA A 30 -9.78 -28.44 1.55
C ALA A 30 -9.77 -29.02 2.98
N LYS A 31 -9.87 -28.16 4.00
CA LYS A 31 -9.98 -28.53 5.42
C LYS A 31 -11.41 -28.46 5.96
N GLY A 32 -12.39 -28.09 5.15
CA GLY A 32 -13.80 -28.00 5.54
C GLY A 32 -14.11 -26.87 6.53
N VAL A 33 -13.22 -25.86 6.65
CA VAL A 33 -13.34 -24.76 7.64
C VAL A 33 -13.49 -23.38 7.02
N ALA A 34 -13.67 -23.27 5.70
CA ALA A 34 -13.86 -21.99 5.01
C ALA A 34 -15.02 -21.15 5.57
N HIS A 35 -16.07 -21.78 6.10
CA HIS A 35 -17.18 -21.07 6.74
C HIS A 35 -16.76 -20.22 7.96
N ALA A 36 -15.63 -20.54 8.60
CA ALA A 36 -15.12 -19.81 9.76
C ALA A 36 -14.58 -18.41 9.44
N VAL A 37 -14.28 -18.11 8.17
CA VAL A 37 -13.85 -16.77 7.72
C VAL A 37 -14.97 -15.97 7.04
N SER A 38 -16.13 -16.59 6.82
CA SER A 38 -17.28 -15.97 6.13
C SER A 38 -18.39 -15.55 7.08
N LYS A 39 -18.51 -16.17 8.26
CA LYS A 39 -19.46 -15.77 9.31
C LYS A 39 -18.88 -14.58 10.09
N ASP A 40 -19.59 -13.46 10.15
CA ASP A 40 -19.24 -12.30 10.97
C ASP A 40 -19.29 -12.68 12.45
N LEU A 41 -18.14 -13.11 12.96
CA LEU A 41 -17.99 -13.71 14.27
C LEU A 41 -16.98 -12.89 15.09
N ARG A 42 -17.47 -12.22 16.13
CA ARG A 42 -16.64 -11.40 17.01
C ARG A 42 -16.11 -12.22 18.20
N VAL A 43 -15.01 -11.77 18.81
CA VAL A 43 -14.42 -12.43 20.01
C VAL A 43 -15.44 -12.65 21.13
N GLY A 44 -16.40 -11.73 21.30
CA GLY A 44 -17.48 -11.86 22.29
C GLY A 44 -18.41 -13.04 22.05
N ASP A 45 -18.61 -13.44 20.78
CA ASP A 45 -19.54 -14.48 20.36
C ASP A 45 -18.88 -15.86 20.30
N ALA A 46 -17.55 -15.92 20.32
CA ALA A 46 -16.78 -17.15 20.19
C ALA A 46 -17.06 -18.16 21.32
N LYS A 47 -17.45 -17.69 22.52
CA LYS A 47 -17.84 -18.56 23.65
C LYS A 47 -19.26 -19.11 23.53
N ALA A 48 -20.12 -18.48 22.74
CA ALA A 48 -21.50 -18.90 22.49
C ALA A 48 -21.63 -19.82 21.26
N LEU A 49 -20.53 -20.07 20.55
CA LEU A 49 -20.48 -20.95 19.40
C LEU A 49 -20.77 -22.42 19.75
N SER A 50 -21.29 -23.13 18.75
CA SER A 50 -21.31 -24.59 18.80
C SER A 50 -19.89 -25.15 18.92
N PRO A 51 -19.70 -26.33 19.53
CA PRO A 51 -18.37 -26.98 19.59
C PRO A 51 -17.73 -27.17 18.21
N GLU A 52 -18.54 -27.40 17.18
CA GLU A 52 -18.07 -27.54 15.80
C GLU A 52 -17.54 -26.22 15.24
N ASP A 53 -18.27 -25.12 15.43
CA ASP A 53 -17.84 -23.79 14.98
C ASP A 53 -16.59 -23.32 15.76
N GLN A 54 -16.47 -23.63 17.06
CA GLN A 54 -15.26 -23.33 17.83
C GLN A 54 -14.03 -24.05 17.28
N LYS A 55 -14.19 -25.34 16.93
CA LYS A 55 -13.13 -26.14 16.32
C LYS A 55 -12.75 -25.62 14.94
N ALA A 56 -13.74 -25.26 14.11
CA ALA A 56 -13.52 -24.67 12.80
C ALA A 56 -12.78 -23.33 12.89
N ASN A 57 -13.20 -22.44 13.80
CA ASN A 57 -12.53 -21.17 14.08
C ASN A 57 -11.08 -21.38 14.53
N GLY A 58 -10.84 -22.31 15.47
CA GLY A 58 -9.49 -22.63 15.93
C GLY A 58 -8.58 -23.14 14.81
N LEU A 59 -9.08 -24.05 13.96
CA LEU A 59 -8.31 -24.59 12.84
C LEU A 59 -8.04 -23.53 11.75
N ALA A 60 -9.05 -22.72 11.40
CA ALA A 60 -8.90 -21.64 10.44
C ALA A 60 -7.87 -20.61 10.91
N LYS A 61 -7.87 -20.21 12.19
CA LYS A 61 -6.85 -19.34 12.78
C LYS A 61 -5.44 -19.90 12.59
N VAL A 62 -5.25 -21.19 12.88
CA VAL A 62 -3.94 -21.86 12.76
C VAL A 62 -3.47 -21.86 11.30
N ILE A 63 -4.35 -22.17 10.35
CA ILE A 63 -4.05 -22.18 8.92
C ILE A 63 -3.66 -20.78 8.44
N ILE A 64 -4.48 -19.76 8.73
CA ILE A 64 -4.19 -18.38 8.34
C ILE A 64 -2.85 -17.95 8.91
N ARG A 65 -2.60 -18.16 10.21
CA ARG A 65 -1.33 -17.79 10.85
C ARG A 65 -0.12 -18.50 10.25
N ALA A 66 -0.27 -19.77 9.87
CA ALA A 66 0.80 -20.54 9.21
C ALA A 66 1.13 -20.01 7.81
N CYS A 67 0.20 -19.32 7.16
CA CYS A 67 0.39 -18.69 5.85
C CYS A 67 0.92 -17.24 5.94
N LEU A 68 1.16 -16.72 7.15
CA LEU A 68 1.69 -15.38 7.40
C LEU A 68 3.17 -15.45 7.79
N ALA A 69 3.96 -14.50 7.30
CA ALA A 69 5.35 -14.30 7.70
C ALA A 69 5.42 -13.78 9.14
N PRO A 70 6.53 -14.07 9.89
CA PRO A 70 6.68 -13.65 11.28
C PRO A 70 6.45 -12.15 11.53
N SER A 71 6.76 -11.30 10.56
CA SER A 71 6.58 -9.85 10.63
C SER A 71 5.13 -9.40 10.82
N ILE A 72 4.14 -10.18 10.34
CA ILE A 72 2.73 -9.83 10.39
C ILE A 72 1.87 -10.82 11.18
N GLN A 73 2.46 -11.89 11.73
CA GLN A 73 1.77 -12.84 12.59
C GLN A 73 1.16 -12.21 13.85
N GLN A 74 1.62 -11.02 14.24
CA GLN A 74 1.09 -10.28 15.38
C GLN A 74 -0.39 -9.92 15.21
N LEU A 75 -0.85 -9.74 13.97
CA LEU A 75 -2.26 -9.49 13.63
C LEU A 75 -3.18 -10.67 14.00
N ALA A 76 -2.62 -11.86 14.22
CA ALA A 76 -3.40 -13.08 14.46
C ALA A 76 -3.64 -13.41 15.94
N TYR A 77 -3.04 -12.68 16.89
CA TYR A 77 -3.20 -12.96 18.32
C TYR A 77 -4.57 -12.48 18.84
N ASP A 78 -5.18 -13.28 19.72
CA ASP A 78 -6.42 -12.96 20.46
C ASP A 78 -7.66 -12.57 19.63
N ARG A 79 -7.66 -12.87 18.33
CA ARG A 79 -8.77 -12.59 17.40
C ARG A 79 -9.45 -13.84 16.88
N THR A 80 -10.66 -13.75 16.34
CA THR A 80 -11.32 -14.85 15.62
C THR A 80 -10.73 -15.04 14.22
N ALA A 81 -10.95 -16.18 13.57
CA ALA A 81 -10.52 -16.39 12.19
C ALA A 81 -11.13 -15.33 11.26
N TYR A 82 -12.40 -15.00 11.48
CA TYR A 82 -13.09 -13.93 10.76
C TYR A 82 -12.43 -12.57 10.96
N GLU A 83 -12.12 -12.16 12.19
CA GLU A 83 -11.50 -10.86 12.46
C GLU A 83 -10.10 -10.75 11.83
N ILE A 84 -9.30 -11.81 11.89
CA ILE A 84 -7.99 -11.85 11.23
C ILE A 84 -8.17 -11.73 9.72
N TRP A 85 -9.11 -12.50 9.15
CA TRP A 85 -9.39 -12.50 7.73
C TRP A 85 -9.87 -11.14 7.22
N LYS A 86 -10.77 -10.52 7.99
CA LYS A 86 -11.30 -9.18 7.74
C LYS A 86 -10.18 -8.14 7.81
N GLU A 87 -9.38 -8.12 8.87
CA GLU A 87 -8.29 -7.15 9.02
C GLU A 87 -7.25 -7.29 7.90
N LEU A 88 -6.87 -8.52 7.52
CA LEU A 88 -6.00 -8.74 6.37
C LEU A 88 -6.64 -8.22 5.07
N HIS A 89 -7.94 -8.41 4.89
CA HIS A 89 -8.67 -7.89 3.74
C HIS A 89 -8.80 -6.37 3.76
N ASP A 90 -8.98 -5.75 4.92
CA ASP A 90 -9.06 -4.31 5.06
C ASP A 90 -7.68 -3.67 4.79
N ILE A 91 -6.61 -4.22 5.36
CA ILE A 91 -5.24 -3.69 5.19
C ILE A 91 -4.70 -3.93 3.78
N TYR A 92 -4.91 -5.13 3.22
CA TYR A 92 -4.23 -5.56 1.99
C TYR A 92 -5.18 -5.85 0.81
N GLY A 93 -6.47 -6.02 1.07
CA GLY A 93 -7.50 -6.27 0.06
C GLY A 93 -8.14 -5.01 -0.50
N VAL A 94 -8.13 -3.90 0.24
CA VAL A 94 -8.49 -2.57 -0.26
C VAL A 94 -7.30 -2.02 -1.05
N ALA A 95 -7.14 -2.54 -2.26
CA ALA A 95 -6.39 -1.91 -3.34
C ALA A 95 -5.05 -1.26 -2.94
N ASN A 96 -4.07 -2.06 -2.47
CA ASN A 96 -2.63 -1.79 -2.46
C ASN A 96 -2.25 -0.39 -2.98
N THR A 97 -2.47 0.63 -2.16
CA THR A 97 -2.48 2.04 -2.57
C THR A 97 -1.16 2.43 -3.21
N ALA A 98 -0.06 1.92 -2.67
CA ALA A 98 1.29 2.10 -3.18
C ALA A 98 1.44 1.49 -4.56
N MET A 99 0.91 0.29 -4.80
CA MET A 99 0.93 -0.33 -6.12
C MET A 99 0.06 0.45 -7.11
N VAL A 100 -1.10 0.95 -6.70
CA VAL A 100 -1.97 1.77 -7.57
C VAL A 100 -1.26 3.09 -7.91
N VAL A 101 -0.72 3.79 -6.92
CA VAL A 101 0.06 5.03 -7.11
C VAL A 101 1.29 4.80 -7.99
N ASN A 102 2.04 3.72 -7.77
CA ASN A 102 3.20 3.37 -8.60
C ASN A 102 2.84 3.04 -10.05
N LYS A 103 1.72 2.33 -10.28
CA LYS A 103 1.22 2.07 -11.64
C LYS A 103 0.66 3.33 -12.29
N LEU A 104 0.05 4.23 -11.52
CA LEU A 104 -0.37 5.56 -12.00
C LEU A 104 0.81 6.44 -12.39
N LEU A 105 1.90 6.45 -11.60
CA LEU A 105 3.15 7.13 -11.96
C LEU A 105 3.69 6.63 -13.30
N GLN A 106 3.81 5.31 -13.46
CA GLN A 106 4.23 4.69 -14.72
C GLN A 106 3.31 5.01 -15.90
N LEU A 107 2.01 5.16 -15.66
CA LEU A 107 1.04 5.57 -16.70
C LEU A 107 1.16 7.05 -17.06
N ILE A 108 1.41 7.94 -16.10
CA ILE A 108 1.63 9.37 -16.33
C ILE A 108 2.89 9.58 -17.18
N ASP A 109 3.92 8.77 -16.94
CA ASP A 109 5.18 8.79 -17.68
C ASP A 109 5.12 8.06 -19.03
N LEU A 110 4.11 7.21 -19.26
CA LEU A 110 3.92 6.48 -20.50
C LEU A 110 3.44 7.42 -21.62
N LYS A 111 4.38 8.02 -22.35
CA LYS A 111 4.11 8.87 -23.51
C LYS A 111 4.42 8.13 -24.81
N MET A 112 3.52 8.25 -25.80
CA MET A 112 3.80 7.81 -27.16
C MET A 112 4.97 8.63 -27.73
N PRO A 113 6.05 8.01 -28.23
CA PRO A 113 7.10 8.74 -28.92
C PRO A 113 6.54 9.49 -30.13
N SER A 114 7.08 10.66 -30.45
CA SER A 114 6.65 11.52 -31.56
C SER A 114 7.00 10.99 -32.96
N GLY A 115 7.46 9.74 -33.07
CA GLY A 115 7.69 9.04 -34.34
C GLY A 115 6.68 7.92 -34.56
N GLU A 116 6.45 7.54 -35.82
CA GLU A 116 5.71 6.33 -36.17
C GLU A 116 6.52 5.09 -35.75
N SER A 117 6.48 4.74 -34.47
CA SER A 117 7.00 3.48 -33.99
C SER A 117 6.09 2.92 -32.91
N ASP A 118 5.25 2.02 -33.40
CA ASP A 118 4.59 0.91 -32.72
C ASP A 118 3.54 1.26 -31.65
N ALA A 119 2.40 1.77 -32.12
CA ALA A 119 1.16 1.88 -31.34
C ALA A 119 0.76 0.55 -30.67
N ILE A 120 1.15 -0.60 -31.23
CA ILE A 120 0.90 -1.92 -30.62
C ILE A 120 1.76 -2.08 -29.36
N ALA A 121 3.04 -1.72 -29.41
CA ALA A 121 3.93 -1.76 -28.25
C ALA A 121 3.42 -0.85 -27.12
N HIS A 122 3.02 0.38 -27.43
CA HIS A 122 2.41 1.27 -26.45
C HIS A 122 1.11 0.70 -25.89
N THR A 123 0.22 0.19 -26.75
CA THR A 123 -1.05 -0.42 -26.32
C THR A 123 -0.81 -1.61 -25.39
N ASN A 124 0.21 -2.41 -25.67
CA ASN A 124 0.60 -3.55 -24.82
C ASN A 124 1.16 -3.08 -23.47
N ALA A 125 2.01 -2.05 -23.44
CA ALA A 125 2.50 -1.46 -22.20
C ALA A 125 1.37 -0.88 -21.34
N PHE A 126 0.43 -0.16 -21.97
CA PHE A 126 -0.75 0.38 -21.31
C PHE A 126 -1.64 -0.73 -20.73
N LYS A 127 -1.93 -1.78 -21.52
CA LYS A 127 -2.69 -2.95 -21.07
C LYS A 127 -1.99 -3.67 -19.92
N PHE A 128 -0.67 -3.79 -19.96
CA PHE A 128 0.11 -4.43 -18.89
C PHE A 128 0.02 -3.65 -17.58
N LEU A 129 0.17 -2.32 -17.62
CA LEU A 129 0.05 -1.46 -16.44
C LEU A 129 -1.36 -1.54 -15.83
N THR A 130 -2.39 -1.51 -16.67
CA THR A 130 -3.80 -1.48 -16.25
C THR A 130 -4.39 -2.83 -15.83
N ARG A 131 -3.91 -3.95 -16.38
CA ARG A 131 -4.46 -5.31 -16.14
C ARG A 131 -4.53 -5.71 -14.66
N GLU A 132 -3.60 -5.22 -13.85
CA GLU A 132 -3.51 -5.57 -12.42
C GLU A 132 -3.82 -4.40 -11.49
N MET A 133 -4.33 -3.28 -12.00
CA MET A 133 -4.83 -2.22 -11.13
C MET A 133 -6.25 -2.57 -10.65
N PRO A 134 -6.50 -2.66 -9.33
CA PRO A 134 -7.84 -2.88 -8.78
C PRO A 134 -8.72 -1.61 -8.84
N ILE A 135 -8.72 -0.89 -9.97
CA ILE A 135 -9.41 0.40 -10.14
C ILE A 135 -10.91 0.25 -9.93
N ASN A 136 -11.48 -0.89 -10.34
CA ASN A 136 -12.92 -1.15 -10.27
C ASN A 136 -13.47 -1.20 -8.83
N ASN A 137 -12.59 -1.33 -7.83
CA ASN A 137 -12.96 -1.38 -6.42
C ASN A 137 -12.83 -0.02 -5.73
N LEU A 138 -12.40 1.03 -6.46
CA LEU A 138 -12.23 2.37 -5.93
C LEU A 138 -13.45 3.22 -6.27
N SER A 139 -13.94 4.00 -5.29
CA SER A 139 -14.86 5.10 -5.59
C SER A 139 -14.16 6.18 -6.42
N GLN A 140 -14.95 6.99 -7.14
CA GLN A 140 -14.42 8.11 -7.90
C GLN A 140 -13.52 9.02 -7.05
N LYS A 141 -13.95 9.35 -5.83
CA LYS A 141 -13.19 10.23 -4.93
C LYS A 141 -11.84 9.62 -4.50
N GLN A 142 -11.81 8.30 -4.27
CA GLN A 142 -10.56 7.60 -3.96
C GLN A 142 -9.62 7.62 -5.17
N LEU A 143 -10.13 7.33 -6.37
CA LEU A 143 -9.34 7.37 -7.59
C LEU A 143 -8.76 8.77 -7.86
N GLU A 144 -9.57 9.82 -7.73
CA GLU A 144 -9.12 11.22 -7.84
C GLU A 144 -8.00 11.54 -6.84
N THR A 145 -8.10 11.04 -5.61
CA THR A 145 -7.08 11.24 -4.58
C THR A 145 -5.78 10.51 -4.92
N LEU A 146 -5.85 9.29 -5.46
CA LEU A 146 -4.65 8.54 -5.88
C LEU A 146 -3.97 9.13 -7.11
N ILE A 147 -4.76 9.66 -8.05
CA ILE A 147 -4.24 10.43 -9.18
C ILE A 147 -3.55 11.69 -8.68
N TYR A 148 -4.14 12.42 -7.71
CA TYR A 148 -3.52 13.58 -7.11
C TYR A 148 -2.15 13.23 -6.49
N ILE A 149 -2.09 12.19 -5.67
CA ILE A 149 -0.83 11.71 -5.08
C ILE A 149 0.20 11.35 -6.16
N ALA A 150 -0.19 10.60 -7.19
CA ALA A 150 0.71 10.21 -8.29
C ALA A 150 1.14 11.40 -9.17
N SER A 151 0.42 12.52 -9.15
CA SER A 151 0.80 13.73 -9.89
C SER A 151 1.78 14.64 -9.14
N LEU A 152 2.05 14.36 -7.86
CA LEU A 152 3.06 15.09 -7.09
C LEU A 152 4.47 14.73 -7.58
N ASN A 153 5.35 15.72 -7.74
CA ASN A 153 6.72 15.50 -8.19
C ASN A 153 7.64 14.93 -7.09
N GLU A 154 8.88 14.58 -7.46
CA GLU A 154 9.89 14.00 -6.56
C GLU A 154 10.16 14.82 -5.28
N ARG A 155 9.96 16.14 -5.29
CA ARG A 155 10.14 16.98 -4.09
C ARG A 155 9.12 16.67 -2.99
N PHE A 156 8.03 15.99 -3.34
CA PHE A 156 6.96 15.56 -2.43
C PHE A 156 6.99 14.05 -2.16
N GLU A 157 8.11 13.36 -2.40
CA GLU A 157 8.27 11.92 -2.17
C GLU A 157 7.80 11.49 -0.76
N GLN A 158 7.97 12.34 0.26
CA GLN A 158 7.50 12.06 1.62
C GLN A 158 5.97 11.97 1.71
N VAL A 159 5.25 12.81 0.97
CA VAL A 159 3.78 12.78 0.89
C VAL A 159 3.34 11.55 0.10
N VAL A 160 3.99 11.28 -1.03
CA VAL A 160 3.74 10.09 -1.87
C VAL A 160 3.94 8.81 -1.07
N THR A 161 5.03 8.70 -0.32
CA THR A 161 5.35 7.54 0.53
C THR A 161 4.39 7.40 1.71
N LYS A 162 4.03 8.52 2.35
CA LYS A 162 3.10 8.52 3.48
C LYS A 162 1.74 7.99 3.06
N TYR A 163 1.12 8.57 2.03
CA TYR A 163 -0.24 8.20 1.63
C TYR A 163 -0.28 6.96 0.73
N GLY A 164 0.77 6.68 -0.02
CA GLY A 164 0.90 5.43 -0.76
C GLY A 164 0.86 4.20 0.13
N ASN A 165 1.25 4.30 1.40
CA ASN A 165 1.21 3.16 2.32
C ASN A 165 -0.08 3.08 3.18
N LEU A 166 -1.05 3.97 2.96
CA LEU A 166 -2.30 4.05 3.72
C LEU A 166 -3.49 3.59 2.89
N ASP A 167 -4.54 3.11 3.55
CA ASP A 167 -5.83 2.81 2.91
C ASP A 167 -6.48 4.14 2.42
N PRO A 168 -6.90 4.25 1.15
CA PRO A 168 -7.46 5.47 0.58
C PRO A 168 -8.82 5.88 1.16
N THR A 169 -9.44 5.05 2.01
CA THR A 169 -10.62 5.42 2.81
C THR A 169 -10.27 6.20 4.07
N THR A 170 -9.01 6.13 4.53
CA THR A 170 -8.59 6.67 5.83
C THR A 170 -8.19 8.14 5.79
N TYR A 171 -8.13 8.72 4.59
CA TYR A 171 -7.75 10.11 4.39
C TYR A 171 -8.56 10.78 3.29
N THR A 172 -8.64 12.12 3.34
CA THR A 172 -9.31 12.94 2.33
C THR A 172 -8.30 13.62 1.39
N SER A 173 -8.78 14.04 0.23
CA SER A 173 -8.04 14.91 -0.69
C SER A 173 -7.56 16.19 -0.02
N GLU A 174 -8.39 16.83 0.84
CA GLU A 174 -7.96 18.00 1.62
C GLU A 174 -6.78 17.69 2.55
N GLN A 175 -6.76 16.53 3.21
CA GLN A 175 -5.64 16.19 4.10
C GLN A 175 -4.33 16.00 3.33
N VAL A 176 -4.38 15.35 2.16
CA VAL A 176 -3.19 15.21 1.29
C VAL A 176 -2.72 16.58 0.80
N TYR A 177 -3.66 17.46 0.42
CA TYR A 177 -3.38 18.82 -0.01
C TYR A 177 -2.72 19.65 1.09
N ASP A 178 -3.27 19.64 2.30
CA ASP A 178 -2.75 20.38 3.46
C ASP A 178 -1.33 19.95 3.80
N ASP A 179 -1.04 18.66 3.76
CA ASP A 179 0.29 18.13 4.05
C ASP A 179 1.30 18.42 2.93
N ALA A 180 0.88 18.39 1.66
CA ALA A 180 1.69 18.87 0.55
C ALA A 180 1.98 20.37 0.68
N GLN A 181 0.99 21.18 1.08
CA GLN A 181 1.18 22.61 1.28
C GLN A 181 2.15 22.92 2.43
N LYS A 182 2.04 22.22 3.57
CA LYS A 182 2.99 22.34 4.68
C LYS A 182 4.41 21.98 4.25
N LEU A 183 4.58 20.88 3.51
CA LEU A 183 5.88 20.46 3.02
C LEU A 183 6.48 21.50 2.06
N SER A 184 5.66 22.09 1.17
CA SER A 184 6.07 23.17 0.28
C SER A 184 6.59 24.39 1.04
N MET A 185 5.91 24.80 2.11
CA MET A 185 6.37 25.91 2.97
C MET A 185 7.71 25.61 3.64
N LEU A 186 7.90 24.37 4.13
CA LEU A 186 9.16 23.93 4.75
C LEU A 186 10.32 23.89 3.76
N LEU A 187 10.10 23.34 2.56
CA LEU A 187 11.09 23.32 1.49
C LEU A 187 11.49 24.75 1.08
N THR A 188 10.51 25.64 0.93
CA THR A 188 10.77 27.05 0.61
C THR A 188 11.56 27.76 1.71
N ALA A 189 11.27 27.48 2.98
CA ALA A 189 12.01 28.05 4.11
C ALA A 189 13.46 27.53 4.15
N LYS A 190 13.66 26.24 3.82
CA LYS A 190 14.99 25.62 3.72
C LYS A 190 15.80 26.24 2.58
N ASP A 191 15.23 26.35 1.38
CA ASP A 191 15.89 26.93 0.21
C ASP A 191 16.33 28.39 0.49
N LYS A 192 15.46 29.19 1.14
CA LYS A 192 15.80 30.56 1.56
C LYS A 192 16.94 30.61 2.57
N ARG A 193 16.99 29.66 3.52
CA ARG A 193 18.05 29.58 4.52
C ARG A 193 19.39 29.19 3.88
N GLU A 194 19.39 28.23 2.96
CA GLU A 194 20.58 27.80 2.23
C GLU A 194 21.12 28.91 1.33
N ALA A 195 20.25 29.64 0.62
CA ALA A 195 20.65 30.80 -0.18
C ALA A 195 21.28 31.92 0.69
N SER A 196 20.73 32.17 1.88
CA SER A 196 21.28 33.15 2.83
C SER A 196 22.66 32.75 3.35
N LEU A 197 22.85 31.46 3.66
CA LEU A 197 24.15 30.91 4.09
C LEU A 197 25.21 30.97 2.98
N MET A 198 24.83 30.65 1.73
CA MET A 198 25.75 30.79 0.59
C MET A 198 26.10 32.26 0.32
N GLY A 199 25.14 33.18 0.41
CA GLY A 199 25.40 34.62 0.29
C GLY A 199 26.34 35.15 1.37
N ALA A 200 26.16 34.71 2.63
CA ALA A 200 27.06 35.06 3.72
C ALA A 200 28.48 34.49 3.54
N ALA A 201 28.60 33.26 3.04
CA ALA A 201 29.90 32.64 2.76
C ALA A 201 30.66 33.38 1.63
N VAL A 202 29.96 33.80 0.56
CA VAL A 202 30.57 34.58 -0.54
C VAL A 202 31.04 35.96 -0.07
N ASN A 203 30.31 36.60 0.84
CA ASN A 203 30.70 37.90 1.39
C ASN A 203 31.91 37.80 2.32
N ASN A 204 32.02 36.74 3.14
CA ASN A 204 33.19 36.52 4.00
C ASN A 204 34.46 36.19 3.20
N ILE A 205 34.35 35.44 2.10
CA ILE A 205 35.50 35.16 1.21
C ILE A 205 35.99 36.46 0.52
N SER A 206 35.09 37.41 0.24
CA SER A 206 35.47 38.70 -0.37
C SER A 206 36.08 39.69 0.63
N SER A 207 35.76 39.61 1.93
CA SER A 207 36.41 40.48 2.93
C SER A 207 37.81 40.00 3.30
N ASP A 208 38.02 38.69 3.42
CA ASP A 208 39.35 38.14 3.74
C ASP A 208 40.38 38.35 2.62
N ALA A 209 39.93 38.48 1.37
CA ALA A 209 40.79 38.84 0.24
C ALA A 209 41.18 40.33 0.21
N ALA A 210 40.41 41.20 0.87
CA ALA A 210 40.64 42.64 0.91
C ALA A 210 41.53 43.09 2.08
N GLU A 211 41.66 42.28 3.14
CA GLU A 211 42.57 42.54 4.27
C GLU A 211 43.98 41.96 4.08
N ALA A 212 44.24 41.25 2.98
CA ALA A 212 45.53 40.60 2.69
C ALA A 212 46.42 41.36 1.66
N THR A 213 46.07 42.61 1.30
CA THR A 213 46.86 43.52 0.45
C THR A 213 47.23 44.80 1.18
#